data_AF-A0A848UBX0-F1
#
_entry.id   AF-A0A848UBX0-F1
#
_cell.length_a   1.000
_cell.length_b   1.000
_cell.length_c   1.000
_cell.angle_alpha   90.00
_cell.angle_beta   90.00
_cell.angle_gamma   90.00
#
_symmetry.space_group_name_H-M   'P 1'
#
loop_
_entity.id
_entity.type
_entity.pdbx_description
1 polymer ?
#
loop_
_entity_poly.entity_id
_entity_poly.type
_entity_poly.pdbx_seq_one_letter_code
_entity_poly.pdbx_strand_id
1 'polypeptide(L)'
;MLPALAVVLACLSGSLLLPADSLAETPRTLEDVERQILDTSARLKALDDEIASSRVLKEQLRQALETAQSRVGEREERLRQLDRDIARFNQKLDSLESTIADARSGVEAREQALARALRNAQAIGQQTTLKIVLQNDDPALADRLAVYTEHVLKAQNAAITAQSAILARFRDAQKSALKDRNWLNYIKKKASQQRENYASTAIAKQQTLGEVEAGLDSKTRTVAELRADQQRLQNLMEELKALQSAQSGYFAAGKGRYPAPVSGVVSAHFGDIKSVGKLRWQGLFIRASQGQRVRAVADGEVVYSDFLQGFGMLVIVDHGDGYTSLYGGNRNVTVPTGQWVDSGATIATVGDSDGQNDSGVYFEIRHNAEAVDPEEWLSPDFQVARRQ
;
A
#
# COMPACT_ATOMS: atom_id res chain seq x y z
N MET A 1 17.38 28.41 -22.14
CA MET A 1 16.75 29.10 -20.99
C MET A 1 16.12 28.05 -20.10
N LEU A 2 16.87 27.64 -19.07
CA LEU A 2 16.46 26.92 -17.85
C LEU A 2 16.08 27.96 -16.78
N PRO A 3 15.53 27.62 -15.59
CA PRO A 3 15.14 26.32 -15.04
C PRO A 3 13.68 26.33 -14.47
N ALA A 4 13.07 25.21 -14.03
CA ALA A 4 13.00 24.89 -12.59
C ALA A 4 12.50 23.45 -12.38
N LEU A 5 13.43 22.63 -11.89
CA LEU A 5 13.25 21.30 -11.33
C LEU A 5 12.97 21.49 -9.83
N ALA A 6 11.79 21.11 -9.32
CA ALA A 6 11.50 21.13 -7.89
C ALA A 6 11.40 19.69 -7.37
N VAL A 7 12.57 19.13 -7.10
CA VAL A 7 12.77 17.98 -6.22
C VAL A 7 12.57 18.48 -4.79
N VAL A 8 11.54 18.01 -4.09
CA VAL A 8 11.44 18.18 -2.64
C VAL A 8 11.90 16.88 -1.99
N LEU A 9 13.21 16.83 -1.77
CA LEU A 9 13.88 15.90 -0.88
C LEU A 9 13.81 16.49 0.53
N ALA A 10 12.83 16.10 1.33
CA ALA A 10 12.73 16.49 2.73
C ALA A 10 13.33 15.39 3.62
N CYS A 11 14.66 15.36 3.68
CA CYS A 11 15.38 14.86 4.85
C CYS A 11 15.25 15.90 5.96
N LEU A 12 14.28 15.73 6.87
CA LEU A 12 14.36 16.33 8.19
C LEU A 12 14.59 15.21 9.20
N SER A 13 15.87 15.03 9.53
CA SER A 13 16.36 14.47 10.78
C SER A 13 15.85 15.32 11.94
N GLY A 14 14.65 15.00 12.41
CA GLY A 14 14.12 15.45 13.69
C GLY A 14 14.24 14.31 14.69
N SER A 15 15.35 14.25 15.40
CA SER A 15 15.57 13.41 16.56
C SER A 15 14.58 13.82 17.66
N LEU A 16 13.38 13.26 17.65
CA LEU A 16 12.49 13.32 18.81
C LEU A 16 12.75 12.08 19.66
N LEU A 17 13.13 12.37 20.91
CA LEU A 17 13.36 11.41 21.98
C LEU A 17 12.26 10.35 22.02
N LEU A 18 12.69 9.10 22.02
CA LEU A 18 11.96 7.98 22.59
C LEU A 18 11.50 8.35 24.01
N PRO A 19 10.20 8.28 24.33
CA PRO A 19 9.86 7.63 25.58
C PRO A 19 10.18 6.16 25.36
N ALA A 20 11.15 5.65 26.11
CA ALA A 20 11.16 4.24 26.45
C ALA A 20 9.85 4.02 27.21
N ASP A 21 8.79 3.68 26.48
CA ASP A 21 7.54 3.27 27.09
C ASP A 21 7.85 1.95 27.77
N SER A 22 8.02 2.05 29.08
CA SER A 22 8.13 0.94 29.99
C SER A 22 7.05 -0.06 29.63
N LEU A 23 7.47 -1.32 29.48
CA LEU A 23 6.62 -2.49 29.53
C LEU A 23 5.83 -2.47 30.86
N ALA A 24 4.76 -1.69 30.90
CA ALA A 24 3.68 -1.91 31.83
C ALA A 24 2.91 -3.09 31.22
N GLU A 25 3.30 -4.29 31.62
CA GLU A 25 2.42 -5.45 31.57
C GLU A 25 1.20 -5.10 32.44
N THR A 26 0.21 -4.46 31.81
CA THR A 26 -1.16 -4.45 32.30
C THR A 26 -1.57 -5.92 32.49
N PRO A 27 -2.30 -6.26 33.56
CA PRO A 27 -2.88 -7.59 33.67
C PRO A 27 -3.79 -7.76 32.46
N ARG A 28 -3.36 -8.57 31.48
CA ARG A 28 -4.12 -8.83 30.25
C ARG A 28 -5.32 -9.66 30.67
N THR A 29 -6.45 -8.98 30.85
CA THR A 29 -7.68 -9.68 31.15
C THR A 29 -8.06 -10.56 29.96
N LEU A 30 -8.76 -11.65 30.20
CA LEU A 30 -9.21 -12.57 29.16
C LEU A 30 -9.98 -11.83 28.05
N GLU A 31 -10.76 -10.82 28.43
CA GLU A 31 -11.56 -9.99 27.52
C GLU A 31 -10.69 -9.15 26.57
N ASP A 32 -9.53 -8.65 27.04
CA ASP A 32 -8.62 -7.85 26.22
C ASP A 32 -7.97 -8.68 25.11
N VAL A 33 -7.56 -9.91 25.41
CA VAL A 33 -6.97 -10.84 24.43
C VAL A 33 -8.02 -11.24 23.38
N GLU A 34 -9.28 -11.43 23.79
CA GLU A 34 -10.37 -11.78 22.87
C GLU A 34 -10.66 -10.65 21.89
N ARG A 35 -10.71 -9.40 22.38
CA ARG A 35 -10.86 -8.21 21.53
C ARG A 35 -9.71 -8.07 20.53
N GLN A 36 -8.47 -8.30 20.97
CA GLN A 36 -7.30 -8.24 20.07
C GLN A 36 -7.34 -9.30 18.97
N ILE A 37 -7.79 -10.52 19.27
CA ILE A 37 -7.95 -11.59 18.28
C ILE A 37 -9.01 -11.20 17.23
N LEU A 38 -10.14 -10.64 17.68
CA LEU A 38 -11.21 -10.19 16.77
C LEU A 38 -10.75 -9.06 15.85
N ASP A 39 -10.05 -8.05 16.38
CA ASP A 39 -9.50 -6.95 15.58
C ASP A 39 -8.46 -7.45 14.56
N THR A 40 -7.54 -8.31 14.99
CA THR A 40 -6.51 -8.91 14.13
C THR A 40 -7.15 -9.71 12.99
N SER A 41 -8.21 -10.48 13.28
CA SER A 41 -8.98 -11.24 12.29
C SER A 41 -9.66 -10.34 11.26
N ALA A 42 -10.29 -9.26 11.70
CA ALA A 42 -10.91 -8.28 10.81
C ALA A 42 -9.88 -7.61 9.89
N ARG A 43 -8.72 -7.23 10.45
CA ARG A 43 -7.61 -6.63 9.69
C ARG A 43 -7.01 -7.60 8.68
N LEU A 44 -6.84 -8.87 9.04
CA LEU A 44 -6.36 -9.91 8.13
C LEU A 44 -7.30 -10.09 6.94
N LYS A 45 -8.61 -10.15 7.18
CA LYS A 45 -9.61 -10.25 6.11
C LYS A 45 -9.53 -9.05 5.14
N ALA A 46 -9.44 -7.83 5.66
CA ALA A 46 -9.30 -6.63 4.84
C ALA A 46 -8.01 -6.66 3.99
N LEU A 47 -6.89 -7.09 4.57
CA LEU A 47 -5.62 -7.25 3.85
C LEU A 47 -5.68 -8.33 2.78
N ASP A 48 -6.34 -9.47 3.05
CA ASP A 48 -6.52 -10.54 2.06
C ASP A 48 -7.37 -10.05 0.86
N ASP A 49 -8.44 -9.30 1.10
CA ASP A 49 -9.28 -8.68 0.05
C ASP A 49 -8.48 -7.64 -0.78
N GLU A 50 -7.66 -6.82 -0.12
CA GLU A 50 -6.74 -5.89 -0.80
C GLU A 50 -5.67 -6.60 -1.65
N ILE A 51 -5.12 -7.71 -1.15
CA ILE A 51 -4.17 -8.53 -1.90
C ILE A 51 -4.85 -9.14 -3.13
N ALA A 52 -6.07 -9.66 -2.98
CA ALA A 52 -6.82 -10.23 -4.09
C ALA A 52 -7.09 -9.19 -5.19
N SER A 53 -7.57 -7.99 -4.83
CA SER A 53 -7.78 -6.90 -5.78
C SER A 53 -6.48 -6.40 -6.43
N SER A 54 -5.39 -6.30 -5.65
CA SER A 54 -4.07 -5.92 -6.15
C SER A 54 -3.49 -6.96 -7.13
N ARG A 55 -3.76 -8.26 -6.93
CA ARG A 55 -3.38 -9.33 -7.87
C ARG A 55 -4.13 -9.23 -9.20
N VAL A 56 -5.43 -8.91 -9.16
CA VAL A 56 -6.22 -8.66 -10.38
C VAL A 56 -5.68 -7.44 -11.13
N LEU A 57 -5.40 -6.35 -10.41
CA LEU A 57 -4.82 -5.14 -11.00
C LEU A 57 -3.45 -5.42 -11.63
N LYS A 58 -2.59 -6.19 -10.96
CA LYS A 58 -1.29 -6.64 -11.48
C LYS A 58 -1.44 -7.35 -12.83
N GLU A 59 -2.40 -8.27 -12.95
CA GLU A 59 -2.62 -9.00 -14.19
C GLU A 59 -3.14 -8.10 -15.31
N GLN A 60 -4.07 -7.19 -15.01
CA GLN A 60 -4.53 -6.17 -15.96
C GLN A 60 -3.39 -5.26 -16.42
N LEU A 61 -2.50 -4.84 -15.51
CA LEU A 61 -1.33 -4.03 -15.83
C LEU A 61 -0.35 -4.78 -16.74
N ARG A 62 -0.11 -6.07 -16.48
CA ARG A 62 0.73 -6.92 -17.34
C ARG A 62 0.19 -7.03 -18.76
N GLN A 63 -1.10 -7.33 -18.91
CA GLN A 63 -1.74 -7.40 -20.23
C GLN A 63 -1.71 -6.06 -20.97
N ALA A 64 -1.95 -4.96 -20.24
CA ALA A 64 -1.89 -3.62 -20.82
C ALA A 64 -0.46 -3.20 -21.21
N LEU A 65 0.55 -3.63 -20.45
CA LEU A 65 1.96 -3.40 -20.76
C LEU A 65 2.36 -4.17 -22.01
N GLU A 66 2.01 -5.45 -22.10
CA GLU A 66 2.28 -6.28 -23.28
C GLU A 66 1.66 -5.68 -24.54
N THR A 67 0.40 -5.25 -24.44
CA THR A 67 -0.29 -4.56 -25.54
C THR A 67 0.43 -3.26 -25.96
N ALA A 68 0.91 -2.47 -24.98
CA ALA A 68 1.65 -1.25 -25.26
C ALA A 68 2.99 -1.54 -25.94
N GLN A 69 3.74 -2.54 -25.46
CA GLN A 69 5.01 -2.98 -26.04
C GLN A 69 4.83 -3.53 -27.46
N SER A 70 3.79 -4.32 -27.71
CA SER A 70 3.45 -4.81 -29.05
C SER A 70 3.17 -3.65 -30.02
N ARG A 71 2.45 -2.62 -29.58
CA ARG A 71 2.19 -1.42 -30.40
C ARG A 71 3.46 -0.62 -30.70
N VAL A 72 4.39 -0.54 -29.74
CA VAL A 72 5.72 0.04 -29.98
C VAL A 72 6.44 -0.74 -31.08
N GLY A 73 6.49 -2.07 -30.97
CA GLY A 73 7.13 -2.94 -31.96
C GLY A 73 6.54 -2.81 -33.37
N GLU A 74 5.21 -2.79 -33.49
CA GLU A 74 4.51 -2.59 -34.76
C GLU A 74 4.86 -1.23 -35.40
N ARG A 75 4.88 -0.16 -34.60
CA ARG A 75 5.22 1.18 -35.07
C ARG A 75 6.69 1.30 -35.45
N GLU A 76 7.59 0.62 -34.75
CA GLU A 76 9.02 0.56 -35.11
C GLU A 76 9.24 -0.17 -36.43
N GLU A 77 8.57 -1.30 -36.68
CA GLU A 77 8.67 -1.97 -37.98
C GLU A 77 8.11 -1.09 -39.10
N ARG A 78 6.99 -0.39 -38.85
CA ARG A 78 6.44 0.56 -39.83
C ARG A 78 7.42 1.70 -40.13
N LEU A 79 8.12 2.21 -39.11
CA LEU A 79 9.17 3.23 -39.30
C LEU A 79 10.32 2.71 -40.15
N ARG A 80 10.79 1.47 -39.90
CA ARG A 80 11.83 0.83 -40.73
C ARG A 80 11.38 0.67 -42.19
N GLN A 81 10.12 0.30 -42.43
CA GLN A 81 9.56 0.24 -43.78
C GLN A 81 9.56 1.63 -44.45
N LEU A 82 9.09 2.67 -43.74
CA LEU A 82 9.07 4.04 -44.27
C LEU A 82 10.48 4.55 -44.59
N ASP A 83 11.48 4.19 -43.79
CA ASP A 83 12.88 4.54 -44.07
C ASP A 83 13.40 3.89 -45.35
N ARG A 84 13.08 2.60 -45.57
CA ARG A 84 13.38 1.91 -46.83
C ARG A 84 12.67 2.56 -48.02
N ASP A 85 11.40 2.95 -47.86
CA ASP A 85 10.63 3.63 -48.91
C ASP A 85 11.25 4.99 -49.27
N ILE A 86 11.55 5.81 -48.26
CA ILE A 86 12.17 7.12 -48.43
C ILE A 86 13.54 6.99 -49.13
N ALA A 87 14.35 6.01 -48.74
CA ALA A 87 15.64 5.75 -49.39
C ALA A 87 15.47 5.39 -50.87
N ARG A 88 14.49 4.54 -51.22
CA ARG A 88 14.17 4.20 -52.61
C ARG A 88 13.72 5.43 -53.41
N PHE A 89 12.90 6.31 -52.82
CA PHE A 89 12.49 7.54 -53.48
C PHE A 89 13.65 8.52 -53.67
N ASN A 90 14.58 8.62 -52.72
CA ASN A 90 15.78 9.43 -52.86
C ASN A 90 16.65 8.93 -54.03
N GLN A 91 16.92 7.62 -54.09
CA GLN A 91 17.65 7.03 -55.23
C GLN A 91 16.96 7.29 -56.57
N LYS A 92 15.62 7.19 -56.62
CA LYS A 92 14.86 7.51 -57.83
C LYS A 92 14.98 8.99 -58.20
N LEU A 93 14.93 9.90 -57.22
CA LEU A 93 15.10 11.33 -57.45
C LEU A 93 16.49 11.65 -58.00
N ASP A 94 17.54 11.05 -57.45
CA ASP A 94 18.92 11.22 -57.91
C ASP A 94 19.06 10.74 -59.37
N SER A 95 18.48 9.58 -59.71
CA SER A 95 18.50 9.05 -61.08
C SER A 95 17.73 9.94 -62.08
N LEU A 96 16.60 10.51 -61.66
CA LEU A 96 15.81 11.44 -62.47
C LEU A 96 16.58 12.75 -62.67
N GLU A 97 17.27 13.24 -61.64
CA GLU A 97 18.08 14.45 -61.72
C GLU A 97 19.23 14.31 -62.71
N SER A 98 19.97 13.19 -62.66
CA SER A 98 21.00 12.86 -63.66
C SER A 98 20.41 12.78 -65.07
N THR A 99 19.31 12.05 -65.24
CA THR A 99 18.66 11.88 -66.56
C THR A 99 18.18 13.21 -67.13
N ILE A 100 17.65 14.10 -66.29
CA ILE A 100 17.24 15.45 -66.71
C ILE A 100 18.44 16.28 -67.11
N ALA A 101 19.57 16.20 -66.40
CA ALA A 101 20.79 16.91 -66.73
C ALA A 101 21.36 16.46 -68.09
N ASP A 102 21.47 15.15 -68.29
CA ASP A 102 21.96 14.56 -69.55
C ASP A 102 21.03 14.88 -70.73
N ALA A 103 19.72 14.81 -70.52
CA ALA A 103 18.75 15.13 -71.56
C ALA A 103 18.78 16.62 -71.93
N ARG A 104 19.07 17.53 -70.98
CA ARG A 104 19.24 18.97 -71.26
C ARG A 104 20.50 19.25 -72.08
N SER A 105 21.64 18.69 -71.69
CA SER A 105 22.89 18.87 -72.46
C SER A 105 22.73 18.35 -73.90
N GLY A 106 22.00 17.24 -74.08
CA GLY A 106 21.68 16.69 -75.39
C GLY A 106 20.74 17.55 -76.24
N VAL A 107 19.86 18.35 -75.65
CA VAL A 107 19.05 19.34 -76.37
C VAL A 107 19.92 20.52 -76.78
N GLU A 108 20.70 21.08 -75.86
CA GLU A 108 21.61 22.22 -76.11
C GLU A 108 22.61 21.89 -77.25
N ALA A 109 23.18 20.69 -77.25
CA ALA A 109 24.10 20.25 -78.30
C ALA A 109 23.42 20.19 -79.69
N ARG A 110 22.15 19.76 -79.75
CA ARG A 110 21.38 19.71 -81.00
C ARG A 110 20.95 21.09 -81.47
N GLU A 111 20.54 21.97 -80.56
CA GLU A 111 20.25 23.37 -80.88
C GLU A 111 21.48 24.07 -81.47
N GLN A 112 22.67 23.85 -80.90
CA GLN A 112 23.92 24.37 -81.45
C GLN A 112 24.25 23.79 -82.83
N ALA A 113 24.03 22.48 -83.04
CA ALA A 113 24.23 21.84 -84.33
C ALA A 113 23.25 22.39 -85.39
N LEU A 114 21.98 22.57 -85.03
CA LEU A 114 20.96 23.17 -85.88
C LEU A 114 21.31 24.63 -86.23
N ALA A 115 21.73 25.43 -85.25
CA ALA A 115 22.16 26.81 -85.45
C ALA A 115 23.40 26.92 -86.35
N ARG A 116 24.33 25.96 -86.29
CA ARG A 116 25.47 25.86 -87.22
C ARG A 116 25.00 25.49 -88.64
N ALA A 117 24.12 24.49 -88.76
CA ALA A 117 23.57 24.07 -90.05
C ALA A 117 22.79 25.20 -90.75
N LEU A 118 21.96 25.94 -90.01
CA LEU A 118 21.21 27.09 -90.52
C LEU A 118 22.14 28.24 -90.97
N ARG A 119 23.17 28.57 -90.19
CA ARG A 119 24.17 29.59 -90.57
C ARG A 119 24.91 29.20 -91.85
N ASN A 120 25.33 27.95 -91.97
CA ASN A 120 25.99 27.44 -93.17
C ASN A 120 25.03 27.46 -94.37
N ALA A 121 23.79 27.02 -94.19
CA ALA A 121 22.76 27.03 -95.23
C ALA A 121 22.42 28.47 -95.68
N GLN A 122 22.36 29.45 -94.77
CA GLN A 122 22.17 30.86 -95.13
C GLN A 122 23.38 31.46 -95.85
N ALA A 123 24.61 31.16 -95.40
CA ALA A 123 25.82 31.61 -96.07
C ALA A 123 25.89 31.08 -97.52
N ILE A 124 25.47 29.83 -97.73
CA ILE A 124 25.29 29.22 -99.05
C ILE A 124 24.08 29.85 -99.78
N GLY A 125 22.93 30.08 -99.14
CA GLY A 125 21.77 30.68 -99.81
C GLY A 125 22.00 32.12 -100.29
N GLN A 126 22.69 32.94 -99.49
CA GLN A 126 22.93 34.35 -99.81
C GLN A 126 24.00 34.56 -100.89
N GLN A 127 24.98 33.67 -101.01
CA GLN A 127 26.03 33.80 -102.03
C GLN A 127 25.81 32.93 -103.27
N THR A 128 24.91 31.94 -103.21
CA THR A 128 24.94 30.84 -104.17
C THR A 128 23.62 30.50 -104.87
N THR A 129 22.42 30.99 -104.49
CA THR A 129 21.23 30.66 -105.30
C THR A 129 21.27 31.31 -106.69
N LEU A 130 21.59 32.62 -106.78
CA LEU A 130 21.82 33.24 -108.09
C LEU A 130 23.13 32.76 -108.72
N LYS A 131 24.19 32.51 -107.92
CA LYS A 131 25.53 32.19 -108.43
C LYS A 131 25.69 30.73 -108.90
N ILE A 132 24.99 29.75 -108.30
CA ILE A 132 24.93 28.34 -108.73
C ILE A 132 24.11 28.22 -110.01
N VAL A 133 22.99 28.95 -110.10
CA VAL A 133 22.18 29.01 -111.32
C VAL A 133 22.94 29.74 -112.45
N LEU A 134 23.79 30.71 -112.14
CA LEU A 134 24.57 31.48 -113.12
C LEU A 134 25.96 30.88 -113.46
N GLN A 135 26.52 29.96 -112.66
CA GLN A 135 27.86 29.39 -112.92
C GLN A 135 27.87 28.00 -113.61
N ASN A 136 26.75 27.26 -113.67
CA ASN A 136 26.66 25.85 -114.15
C ASN A 136 27.58 24.88 -113.36
N ASP A 137 27.15 23.67 -112.97
CA ASP A 137 27.10 22.52 -113.87
C ASP A 137 26.03 21.43 -113.54
N ASP A 138 25.22 21.54 -112.48
CA ASP A 138 24.09 20.59 -112.27
C ASP A 138 22.94 21.19 -111.43
N PRO A 139 21.88 21.76 -112.04
CA PRO A 139 20.72 22.26 -111.31
C PRO A 139 19.99 21.16 -110.51
N ALA A 140 20.10 19.89 -110.92
CA ALA A 140 19.52 18.78 -110.16
C ALA A 140 20.29 18.48 -108.86
N LEU A 141 21.57 18.84 -108.78
CA LEU A 141 22.34 18.73 -107.55
C LEU A 141 21.93 19.79 -106.52
N ALA A 142 21.68 21.03 -106.96
CA ALA A 142 21.22 22.11 -106.10
C ALA A 142 19.82 21.83 -105.50
N ASP A 143 18.89 21.34 -106.33
CA ASP A 143 17.55 20.94 -105.89
C ASP A 143 17.59 19.78 -104.89
N ARG A 144 18.40 18.74 -105.18
CA ARG A 144 18.65 17.64 -104.24
C ARG A 144 19.22 18.15 -102.92
N LEU A 145 20.21 19.05 -102.95
CA LEU A 145 20.83 19.59 -101.74
C LEU A 145 19.82 20.38 -100.89
N ALA A 146 18.95 21.17 -101.54
CA ALA A 146 17.87 21.89 -100.86
C ALA A 146 16.91 20.93 -100.16
N VAL A 147 16.42 19.90 -100.86
CA VAL A 147 15.57 18.84 -100.30
C VAL A 147 16.25 18.12 -99.14
N TYR A 148 17.53 17.74 -99.28
CA TYR A 148 18.30 17.12 -98.20
C TYR A 148 18.42 18.04 -96.97
N THR A 149 18.73 19.31 -97.16
CA THR A 149 18.81 20.27 -96.05
C THR A 149 17.47 20.44 -95.35
N GLU A 150 16.37 20.52 -96.10
CA GLU A 150 15.03 20.58 -95.52
C GLU A 150 14.72 19.35 -94.67
N HIS A 151 14.98 18.14 -95.20
CA HIS A 151 14.77 16.89 -94.45
C HIS A 151 15.62 16.83 -93.18
N VAL A 152 16.89 17.25 -93.25
CA VAL A 152 17.79 17.29 -92.08
C VAL A 152 17.29 18.30 -91.05
N LEU A 153 16.92 19.51 -91.45
CA LEU A 153 16.38 20.53 -90.53
C LEU A 153 15.08 20.07 -89.87
N LYS A 154 14.17 19.46 -90.65
CA LYS A 154 12.91 18.89 -90.16
C LYS A 154 13.16 17.76 -89.16
N ALA A 155 14.09 16.85 -89.45
CA ALA A 155 14.48 15.77 -88.56
C ALA A 155 15.11 16.28 -87.26
N GLN A 156 15.99 17.28 -87.34
CA GLN A 156 16.59 17.92 -86.16
C GLN A 156 15.55 18.62 -85.29
N ASN A 157 14.62 19.38 -85.89
CA ASN A 157 13.56 20.04 -85.14
C ASN A 157 12.59 19.03 -84.49
N ALA A 158 12.25 17.95 -85.19
CA ALA A 158 11.45 16.86 -84.63
C ALA A 158 12.17 16.19 -83.44
N ALA A 159 13.49 15.96 -83.54
CA ALA A 159 14.29 15.41 -82.44
C ALA A 159 14.36 16.34 -81.22
N ILE A 160 14.54 17.66 -81.42
CA ILE A 160 14.51 18.66 -80.36
C ILE A 160 13.15 18.67 -79.67
N THR A 161 12.06 18.66 -80.44
CA THR A 161 10.68 18.66 -79.92
C THR A 161 10.40 17.39 -79.11
N ALA A 162 10.77 16.22 -79.64
CA ALA A 162 10.61 14.94 -78.96
C ALA A 162 11.38 14.90 -77.63
N GLN A 163 12.63 15.37 -77.61
CA GLN A 163 13.44 15.36 -76.40
C GLN A 163 12.99 16.41 -75.38
N SER A 164 12.49 17.56 -75.83
CA SER A 164 11.85 18.56 -74.97
C SER A 164 10.59 18.02 -74.29
N ALA A 165 9.78 17.23 -75.00
CA ALA A 165 8.62 16.55 -74.43
C ALA A 165 9.02 15.50 -73.38
N ILE A 166 10.10 14.74 -73.61
CA ILE A 166 10.64 13.78 -72.63
C ILE A 166 11.14 14.51 -71.37
N LEU A 167 11.85 15.62 -71.54
CA LEU A 167 12.31 16.45 -70.42
C LEU A 167 11.15 16.97 -69.56
N ALA A 168 10.05 17.40 -70.18
CA ALA A 168 8.85 17.81 -69.45
C ALA A 168 8.28 16.65 -68.61
N ARG A 169 8.15 15.45 -69.20
CA ARG A 169 7.70 14.24 -68.48
C ARG A 169 8.61 13.89 -67.30
N PHE A 170 9.94 13.96 -67.47
CA PHE A 170 10.86 13.69 -66.36
C PHE A 170 10.78 14.74 -65.25
N ARG A 171 10.63 16.03 -65.58
CA ARG A 171 10.42 17.08 -64.58
C ARG A 171 9.12 16.88 -63.79
N ASP A 172 8.06 16.45 -64.45
CA ASP A 172 6.80 16.16 -63.76
C ASP A 172 6.91 14.90 -62.88
N ALA A 173 7.60 13.86 -63.36
CA ALA A 173 7.93 12.69 -62.55
C ALA A 173 8.77 13.04 -61.31
N GLN A 174 9.77 13.93 -61.45
CA GLN A 174 10.58 14.43 -60.35
C GLN A 174 9.73 15.19 -59.32
N LYS A 175 8.84 16.09 -59.78
CA LYS A 175 7.90 16.80 -58.90
C LYS A 175 6.98 15.85 -58.14
N SER A 176 6.45 14.82 -58.80
CA SER A 176 5.63 13.80 -58.14
C SER A 176 6.43 13.03 -57.09
N ALA A 177 7.62 12.56 -57.44
CA ALA A 177 8.49 11.83 -56.51
C ALA A 177 8.90 12.68 -55.30
N LEU A 178 9.13 13.99 -55.46
CA LEU A 178 9.38 14.92 -54.36
C LEU A 178 8.17 15.04 -53.43
N LYS A 179 6.96 15.16 -53.99
CA LYS A 179 5.71 15.20 -53.20
C LYS A 179 5.53 13.91 -52.40
N ASP A 180 5.70 12.75 -53.04
CA ASP A 180 5.56 11.44 -52.40
C ASP A 180 6.59 11.26 -51.28
N ARG A 181 7.86 11.60 -51.52
CA ARG A 181 8.92 11.58 -50.50
C ARG A 181 8.59 12.49 -49.31
N ASN A 182 8.11 13.71 -49.56
CA ASN A 182 7.75 14.65 -48.48
C ASN A 182 6.54 14.15 -47.68
N TRP A 183 5.56 13.55 -48.35
CA TRP A 183 4.42 12.91 -47.71
C TRP A 183 4.84 11.73 -46.82
N LEU A 184 5.75 10.88 -47.30
CA LEU A 184 6.32 9.79 -46.49
C LEU A 184 7.07 10.30 -45.27
N ASN A 185 7.83 11.39 -45.40
CA ASN A 185 8.49 12.03 -44.25
C ASN A 185 7.48 12.57 -43.22
N TYR A 186 6.37 13.15 -43.69
CA TYR A 186 5.28 13.59 -42.81
C TYR A 186 4.66 12.40 -42.05
N ILE A 187 4.35 11.30 -42.74
CA ILE A 187 3.84 10.08 -42.12
C ILE A 187 4.86 9.52 -41.12
N LYS A 188 6.14 9.45 -41.48
CA LYS A 188 7.23 9.00 -40.61
C LYS A 188 7.26 9.81 -39.31
N LYS A 189 7.18 11.14 -39.40
CA LYS A 189 7.13 12.03 -38.22
C LYS A 189 5.94 11.71 -37.32
N LYS A 190 4.75 11.52 -37.90
CA LYS A 190 3.53 11.16 -37.14
C LYS A 190 3.65 9.77 -36.49
N ALA A 191 4.16 8.78 -37.22
CA ALA A 191 4.40 7.43 -36.69
C ALA A 191 5.44 7.42 -35.56
N SER A 192 6.51 8.22 -35.69
CA SER A 192 7.54 8.39 -34.66
C SER A 192 6.95 8.98 -33.37
N GLN A 193 6.11 10.00 -33.49
CA GLN A 193 5.43 10.59 -32.33
C GLN A 193 4.51 9.59 -31.64
N GLN A 194 3.75 8.80 -32.41
CA GLN A 194 2.90 7.74 -31.84
C GLN A 194 3.72 6.68 -31.12
N ARG A 195 4.85 6.26 -31.70
CA ARG A 195 5.79 5.31 -31.10
C ARG A 195 6.34 5.84 -29.77
N GLU A 196 6.75 7.12 -29.71
CA GLU A 196 7.19 7.79 -28.48
C GLU A 196 6.11 7.74 -27.39
N ASN A 197 4.86 8.07 -27.75
CA ASN A 197 3.72 8.06 -26.82
C ASN A 197 3.41 6.65 -26.28
N TYR A 198 3.49 5.62 -27.13
CA TYR A 198 3.31 4.23 -26.68
C TYR A 198 4.48 3.76 -25.81
N ALA A 199 5.71 4.17 -26.13
CA ALA A 199 6.90 3.84 -25.35
C ALA A 199 6.85 4.48 -23.95
N SER A 200 6.46 5.75 -23.85
CA SER A 200 6.28 6.42 -22.55
C SER A 200 5.16 5.77 -21.73
N THR A 201 4.05 5.38 -22.38
CA THR A 201 2.96 4.64 -21.72
C THR A 201 3.44 3.27 -21.22
N ALA A 202 4.26 2.55 -21.98
CA ALA A 202 4.83 1.27 -21.57
C ALA A 202 5.77 1.42 -20.37
N ILE A 203 6.62 2.45 -20.36
CA ILE A 203 7.52 2.74 -19.23
C ILE A 203 6.71 3.07 -17.97
N ALA A 204 5.70 3.94 -18.07
CA ALA A 204 4.85 4.29 -16.92
C ALA A 204 4.12 3.05 -16.37
N LYS A 205 3.57 2.20 -17.23
CA LYS A 205 2.92 0.94 -16.81
C LYS A 205 3.90 -0.03 -16.16
N GLN A 206 5.13 -0.13 -16.66
CA GLN A 206 6.18 -0.96 -16.06
C GLN A 206 6.53 -0.49 -14.65
N GLN A 207 6.61 0.83 -14.43
CA GLN A 207 6.85 1.41 -13.11
C GLN A 207 5.71 1.12 -12.14
N THR A 208 4.46 1.39 -12.54
CA THR A 208 3.27 1.08 -11.72
C THR A 208 3.17 -0.41 -11.41
N LEU A 209 3.49 -1.29 -12.37
CA LEU A 209 3.52 -2.73 -12.14
C LEU A 209 4.56 -3.09 -11.06
N GLY A 210 5.75 -2.51 -11.12
CA GLY A 210 6.79 -2.71 -10.10
C GLY A 210 6.37 -2.23 -8.71
N GLU A 211 5.68 -1.09 -8.61
CA GLU A 211 5.13 -0.57 -7.35
C GLU A 211 4.06 -1.50 -6.77
N VAL A 212 3.15 -2.01 -7.61
CA VAL A 212 2.12 -2.98 -7.19
C VAL A 212 2.74 -4.30 -6.74
N GLU A 213 3.78 -4.78 -7.44
CA GLU A 213 4.50 -6.00 -7.05
C GLU A 213 5.21 -5.83 -5.70
N ALA A 214 5.93 -4.71 -5.50
CA ALA A 214 6.57 -4.41 -4.21
C ALA A 214 5.55 -4.25 -3.07
N GLY A 215 4.41 -3.60 -3.33
CA GLY A 215 3.32 -3.45 -2.37
C GLY A 215 2.69 -4.79 -2.00
N LEU A 216 2.48 -5.68 -2.98
CA LEU A 216 1.99 -7.05 -2.75
C LEU A 216 2.95 -7.86 -1.88
N ASP A 217 4.25 -7.77 -2.13
CA ASP A 217 5.25 -8.50 -1.34
C ASP A 217 5.26 -8.02 0.12
N SER A 218 5.22 -6.70 0.33
CA SER A 218 5.12 -6.12 1.68
C SER A 218 3.85 -6.56 2.41
N LYS A 219 2.68 -6.46 1.76
CA LYS A 219 1.40 -6.87 2.35
C LYS A 219 1.37 -8.36 2.67
N THR A 220 1.93 -9.20 1.80
CA THR A 220 2.00 -10.66 2.02
C THR A 220 2.86 -10.99 3.25
N ARG A 221 3.96 -10.27 3.49
CA ARG A 221 4.77 -10.43 4.71
C ARG A 221 4.00 -10.00 5.95
N THR A 222 3.35 -8.84 5.92
CA THR A 222 2.52 -8.35 7.04
C THR A 222 1.40 -9.33 7.38
N VAL A 223 0.74 -9.92 6.38
CA VAL A 223 -0.29 -10.94 6.60
C VAL A 223 0.31 -12.19 7.28
N ALA A 224 1.51 -12.63 6.88
CA ALA A 224 2.17 -13.75 7.52
C ALA A 224 2.53 -13.47 8.99
N GLU A 225 3.03 -12.27 9.29
CA GLU A 225 3.34 -11.80 10.65
C GLU A 225 2.07 -11.75 11.51
N LEU A 226 1.01 -11.10 11.04
CA LEU A 226 -0.26 -10.99 11.77
C LEU A 226 -0.92 -12.36 12.01
N ARG A 227 -0.82 -13.30 11.07
CA ARG A 227 -1.29 -14.68 11.29
C ARG A 227 -0.49 -15.39 12.38
N ALA A 228 0.82 -15.18 12.43
CA ALA A 228 1.66 -15.73 13.49
C ALA A 228 1.35 -15.10 14.86
N ASP A 229 1.11 -13.79 14.91
CA ASP A 229 0.64 -13.08 16.11
C ASP A 229 -0.71 -13.58 16.58
N GLN A 230 -1.67 -13.75 15.67
CA GLN A 230 -2.98 -14.30 15.99
C GLN A 230 -2.86 -15.69 16.63
N GLN A 231 -2.02 -16.57 16.09
CA GLN A 231 -1.80 -17.90 16.66
C GLN A 231 -1.18 -17.83 18.07
N ARG A 232 -0.23 -16.90 18.29
CA ARG A 232 0.34 -16.66 19.64
C ARG A 232 -0.72 -16.21 20.64
N LEU A 233 -1.57 -15.26 20.25
CA LEU A 233 -2.66 -14.75 21.10
C LEU A 233 -3.69 -15.84 21.41
N GLN A 234 -4.01 -16.70 20.44
CA GLN A 234 -4.89 -17.86 20.66
C GLN A 234 -4.30 -18.85 21.67
N ASN A 235 -3.00 -19.15 21.58
CA ASN A 235 -2.35 -20.03 22.53
C ASN A 235 -2.32 -19.42 23.95
N LEU A 236 -2.03 -18.11 24.07
CA LEU A 236 -2.06 -17.40 25.34
C LEU A 236 -3.47 -17.40 25.96
N MET A 237 -4.50 -17.20 25.13
CA MET A 237 -5.89 -17.27 25.54
C MET A 237 -6.23 -18.61 26.18
N GLU A 238 -5.82 -19.72 25.56
CA GLU A 238 -6.04 -21.07 26.11
C GLU A 238 -5.28 -21.29 27.43
N GLU A 239 -4.05 -20.78 27.55
CA GLU A 239 -3.25 -20.86 28.78
C GLU A 239 -3.90 -20.07 29.93
N LEU A 240 -4.36 -18.85 29.68
CA LEU A 240 -5.06 -18.03 30.69
C LEU A 240 -6.37 -18.67 31.15
N LYS A 241 -7.14 -19.26 30.23
CA LYS A 241 -8.35 -20.03 30.59
C LYS A 241 -8.02 -21.22 31.49
N ALA A 242 -6.95 -21.95 31.17
CA ALA A 242 -6.50 -23.08 31.97
C ALA A 242 -6.11 -22.64 33.40
N LEU A 243 -5.35 -21.54 33.54
CA LEU A 243 -4.95 -20.98 34.83
C LEU A 243 -6.14 -20.51 35.67
N GLN A 244 -7.12 -19.84 35.05
CA GLN A 244 -8.33 -19.38 35.74
C GLN A 244 -9.17 -20.55 36.26
N SER A 245 -9.28 -21.64 35.48
CA SER A 245 -9.98 -22.85 35.93
C SER A 245 -9.26 -23.63 37.05
N ALA A 246 -7.94 -23.49 37.18
CA ALA A 246 -7.18 -24.12 38.25
C ALA A 246 -7.37 -23.44 39.62
N GLN A 247 -7.78 -22.16 39.64
CA GLN A 247 -8.06 -21.39 40.86
C GLN A 247 -9.53 -21.49 41.31
N SER A 248 -10.42 -22.08 40.51
CA SER A 248 -11.83 -22.24 40.89
C SER A 248 -12.06 -23.41 41.86
N GLY A 249 -12.62 -23.14 43.04
CA GLY A 249 -13.19 -24.08 44.00
C GLY A 249 -12.44 -24.20 45.33
N TYR A 250 -11.25 -23.60 45.49
CA TYR A 250 -10.45 -23.80 46.70
C TYR A 250 -11.09 -23.18 47.95
N PHE A 251 -11.69 -21.98 47.83
CA PHE A 251 -12.27 -21.32 48.98
C PHE A 251 -13.45 -22.12 49.53
N ALA A 252 -14.36 -22.55 48.64
CA ALA A 252 -15.48 -23.42 48.95
C ALA A 252 -15.02 -24.79 49.51
N ALA A 253 -13.92 -25.35 49.01
CA ALA A 253 -13.35 -26.58 49.53
C ALA A 253 -12.88 -26.43 50.99
N GLY A 254 -12.47 -25.24 51.45
CA GLY A 254 -12.05 -24.98 52.82
C GLY A 254 -13.18 -24.74 53.84
N LYS A 255 -14.45 -24.79 53.43
CA LYS A 255 -15.60 -24.55 54.31
C LYS A 255 -15.55 -25.42 55.58
N GLY A 256 -15.68 -24.77 56.74
CA GLY A 256 -15.63 -25.38 58.07
C GLY A 256 -14.21 -25.67 58.59
N ARG A 257 -13.17 -25.21 57.89
CA ARG A 257 -11.75 -25.44 58.28
C ARG A 257 -10.96 -24.16 58.46
N TYR A 258 -11.54 -22.99 58.18
CA TYR A 258 -10.78 -21.74 58.26
C TYR A 258 -10.53 -21.30 59.70
N PRO A 259 -9.34 -20.77 60.02
CA PRO A 259 -9.08 -20.22 61.35
C PRO A 259 -9.92 -18.97 61.57
N ALA A 260 -10.25 -18.70 62.83
CA ALA A 260 -10.88 -17.44 63.21
C ALA A 260 -9.96 -16.25 62.86
N PRO A 261 -10.52 -15.12 62.40
CA PRO A 261 -9.71 -13.96 62.01
C PRO A 261 -8.99 -13.30 63.20
N VAL A 262 -9.50 -13.48 64.41
CA VAL A 262 -8.90 -13.02 65.66
C VAL A 262 -9.31 -13.95 66.81
N SER A 263 -8.43 -14.16 67.80
CA SER A 263 -8.77 -14.88 69.02
C SER A 263 -9.59 -13.99 69.95
N GLY A 264 -10.83 -14.38 70.24
CA GLY A 264 -11.77 -13.56 71.00
C GLY A 264 -13.08 -14.28 71.31
N VAL A 265 -14.07 -13.55 71.81
CA VAL A 265 -15.40 -14.07 72.13
C VAL A 265 -16.43 -13.45 71.19
N VAL A 266 -17.23 -14.27 70.51
CA VAL A 266 -18.32 -13.79 69.66
C VAL A 266 -19.40 -13.15 70.54
N SER A 267 -19.76 -11.91 70.25
CA SER A 267 -20.81 -11.19 70.97
C SER A 267 -22.01 -10.81 70.11
N ALA A 268 -21.91 -10.94 68.78
CA ALA A 268 -23.03 -10.88 67.86
C ALA A 268 -22.82 -11.90 66.75
N HIS A 269 -23.87 -12.64 66.42
CA HIS A 269 -23.88 -13.68 65.41
C HIS A 269 -24.62 -13.22 64.17
N PHE A 270 -24.38 -13.92 63.05
CA PHE A 270 -25.12 -13.71 61.83
C PHE A 270 -26.63 -13.90 62.08
N GLY A 271 -27.45 -12.96 61.60
CA GLY A 271 -28.90 -13.00 61.77
C GLY A 271 -29.46 -12.44 63.09
N ASP A 272 -28.62 -12.16 64.09
CA ASP A 272 -29.03 -11.52 65.36
C ASP A 272 -29.64 -10.12 65.12
N ILE A 273 -30.52 -9.65 66.00
CA ILE A 273 -31.15 -8.32 65.89
C ILE A 273 -30.21 -7.25 66.47
N LYS A 274 -29.83 -6.24 65.67
CA LYS A 274 -28.81 -5.24 66.03
C LYS A 274 -29.33 -4.05 66.87
N SER A 275 -30.61 -3.72 66.78
CA SER A 275 -31.26 -2.62 67.53
C SER A 275 -32.76 -2.86 67.62
N VAL A 276 -33.51 -2.09 68.43
CA VAL A 276 -34.98 -2.15 68.48
C VAL A 276 -35.56 -1.71 67.13
N GLY A 277 -35.73 -2.66 66.22
CA GLY A 277 -36.04 -2.47 64.80
C GLY A 277 -35.53 -3.64 63.95
N LYS A 278 -36.08 -3.86 62.74
CA LYS A 278 -35.88 -5.06 61.91
C LYS A 278 -34.47 -5.27 61.31
N LEU A 279 -33.42 -4.61 61.83
CA LEU A 279 -32.04 -4.73 61.32
C LEU A 279 -31.35 -5.96 61.91
N ARG A 280 -30.80 -6.81 61.04
CA ARG A 280 -30.05 -8.02 61.41
C ARG A 280 -28.55 -7.87 61.15
N TRP A 281 -27.74 -8.55 61.94
CA TRP A 281 -26.31 -8.69 61.69
C TRP A 281 -26.08 -9.53 60.43
N GLN A 282 -25.17 -9.07 59.56
CA GLN A 282 -24.77 -9.74 58.31
C GLN A 282 -23.44 -10.49 58.45
N GLY A 283 -22.93 -10.61 59.67
CA GLY A 283 -21.66 -11.26 59.99
C GLY A 283 -21.53 -11.43 61.49
N LEU A 284 -20.31 -11.67 61.95
CA LEU A 284 -19.94 -11.84 63.34
C LEU A 284 -19.32 -10.56 63.90
N PHE A 285 -19.54 -10.30 65.19
CA PHE A 285 -18.71 -9.37 65.94
C PHE A 285 -17.94 -10.13 67.02
N ILE A 286 -16.61 -10.11 66.90
CA ILE A 286 -15.70 -10.87 67.76
C ILE A 286 -14.99 -9.90 68.69
N ARG A 287 -15.33 -9.93 69.99
CA ARG A 287 -14.65 -9.13 71.02
C ARG A 287 -13.23 -9.64 71.22
N ALA A 288 -12.26 -8.76 71.09
CA ALA A 288 -10.84 -9.06 71.21
C ALA A 288 -10.12 -7.85 71.81
N SER A 289 -8.95 -8.06 72.43
CA SER A 289 -8.19 -6.96 73.03
C SER A 289 -7.70 -6.00 71.95
N GLN A 290 -7.78 -4.70 72.22
CA GLN A 290 -7.28 -3.67 71.31
C GLN A 290 -5.82 -3.92 70.91
N GLY A 291 -5.50 -3.70 69.63
CA GLY A 291 -4.15 -3.90 69.08
C GLY A 291 -3.78 -5.35 68.77
N GLN A 292 -4.63 -6.33 69.08
CA GLN A 292 -4.42 -7.71 68.66
C GLN A 292 -4.42 -7.81 67.12
N ARG A 293 -3.66 -8.76 66.56
CA ARG A 293 -3.55 -8.97 65.11
C ARG A 293 -4.81 -9.63 64.56
N VAL A 294 -5.35 -9.03 63.49
CA VAL A 294 -6.41 -9.58 62.65
C VAL A 294 -5.77 -10.25 61.45
N ARG A 295 -6.20 -11.47 61.14
CA ARG A 295 -5.60 -12.32 60.11
C ARG A 295 -6.59 -12.66 59.00
N ALA A 296 -6.08 -12.78 57.77
CA ALA A 296 -6.85 -13.30 56.65
C ALA A 296 -7.25 -14.77 56.92
N VAL A 297 -8.51 -15.13 56.69
CA VAL A 297 -9.00 -16.49 56.94
C VAL A 297 -8.52 -17.48 55.86
N ALA A 298 -8.35 -17.01 54.63
CA ALA A 298 -7.89 -17.80 53.49
C ALA A 298 -6.98 -16.97 52.59
N ASP A 299 -6.28 -17.64 51.68
CA ASP A 299 -5.50 -17.00 50.62
C ASP A 299 -6.42 -16.11 49.77
N GLY A 300 -5.94 -14.99 49.24
CA GLY A 300 -6.74 -14.14 48.36
C GLY A 300 -6.13 -12.79 48.07
N GLU A 301 -6.80 -11.99 47.26
CA GLU A 301 -6.37 -10.65 46.88
C GLU A 301 -7.15 -9.58 47.67
N VAL A 302 -6.46 -8.59 48.24
CA VAL A 302 -7.10 -7.47 48.93
C VAL A 302 -7.76 -6.55 47.91
N VAL A 303 -9.10 -6.56 47.83
CA VAL A 303 -9.85 -5.71 46.90
C VAL A 303 -10.28 -4.37 47.52
N TYR A 304 -10.16 -4.21 48.84
CA TYR A 304 -10.40 -2.94 49.53
C TYR A 304 -9.62 -2.85 50.84
N SER A 305 -9.05 -1.68 51.13
CA SER A 305 -8.32 -1.39 52.37
C SER A 305 -8.38 0.12 52.70
N ASP A 306 -9.48 0.58 53.28
CA ASP A 306 -9.65 1.99 53.69
C ASP A 306 -10.77 2.15 54.73
N PHE A 307 -11.02 3.38 55.20
CA PHE A 307 -12.13 3.72 56.07
C PHE A 307 -13.46 3.71 55.32
N LEU A 308 -14.44 2.95 55.84
CA LEU A 308 -15.81 2.94 55.34
C LEU A 308 -16.79 3.33 56.45
N GLN A 309 -17.64 4.33 56.16
CA GLN A 309 -18.65 4.79 57.11
C GLN A 309 -19.57 3.63 57.55
N GLY A 310 -19.69 3.43 58.86
CA GLY A 310 -20.48 2.34 59.46
C GLY A 310 -19.70 1.04 59.72
N PHE A 311 -18.52 0.86 59.10
CA PHE A 311 -17.63 -0.29 59.32
C PHE A 311 -16.26 0.10 59.89
N GLY A 312 -15.90 1.38 59.91
CA GLY A 312 -14.58 1.85 60.33
C GLY A 312 -13.50 1.49 59.31
N MET A 313 -12.26 1.30 59.76
CA MET A 313 -11.21 0.78 58.88
C MET A 313 -11.54 -0.65 58.47
N LEU A 314 -11.72 -0.85 57.16
CA LEU A 314 -12.22 -2.08 56.56
C LEU A 314 -11.18 -2.67 55.60
N VAL A 315 -11.02 -3.99 55.68
CA VAL A 315 -10.31 -4.80 54.68
C VAL A 315 -11.30 -5.74 54.02
N ILE A 316 -11.24 -5.86 52.69
CA ILE A 316 -11.99 -6.87 51.94
C ILE A 316 -11.00 -7.70 51.14
N VAL A 317 -11.08 -9.02 51.28
CA VAL A 317 -10.25 -9.99 50.55
C VAL A 317 -11.15 -10.80 49.61
N ASP A 318 -10.81 -10.84 48.33
CA ASP A 318 -11.44 -11.70 47.32
C ASP A 318 -10.71 -13.04 47.26
N HIS A 319 -11.48 -14.10 47.40
CA HIS A 319 -11.01 -15.48 47.41
C HIS A 319 -11.32 -16.20 46.09
N GLY A 320 -11.88 -15.53 45.08
CA GLY A 320 -12.29 -16.16 43.83
C GLY A 320 -13.67 -16.83 43.92
N ASP A 321 -14.21 -17.25 42.77
CA ASP A 321 -15.55 -17.85 42.62
C ASP A 321 -16.69 -17.04 43.26
N GLY A 322 -16.53 -15.71 43.36
CA GLY A 322 -17.51 -14.81 43.96
C GLY A 322 -17.49 -14.79 45.49
N TYR A 323 -16.52 -15.43 46.15
CA TYR A 323 -16.36 -15.39 47.60
C TYR A 323 -15.49 -14.23 48.06
N THR A 324 -15.97 -13.45 49.02
CA THR A 324 -15.20 -12.36 49.65
C THR A 324 -15.31 -12.42 51.17
N SER A 325 -14.26 -12.03 51.88
CA SER A 325 -14.28 -11.85 53.34
C SER A 325 -13.99 -10.40 53.72
N LEU A 326 -14.74 -9.89 54.70
CA LEU A 326 -14.73 -8.50 55.15
C LEU A 326 -14.29 -8.45 56.62
N TYR A 327 -13.39 -7.52 56.95
CA TYR A 327 -12.82 -7.31 58.28
C TYR A 327 -12.94 -5.83 58.65
N GLY A 328 -13.93 -5.47 59.48
CA GLY A 328 -14.22 -4.10 59.89
C GLY A 328 -13.94 -3.83 61.37
N GLY A 329 -13.96 -2.56 61.78
CA GLY A 329 -13.69 -2.13 63.15
C GLY A 329 -12.20 -2.10 63.51
N ASN A 330 -11.32 -2.09 62.50
CA ASN A 330 -9.88 -2.11 62.73
C ASN A 330 -9.37 -0.74 63.18
N ARG A 331 -8.22 -0.74 63.87
CA ARG A 331 -7.47 0.48 64.21
C ARG A 331 -6.57 0.92 63.06
N ASN A 332 -5.75 -0.02 62.59
CA ASN A 332 -4.78 0.15 61.51
C ASN A 332 -4.89 -1.05 60.57
N VAL A 333 -4.77 -0.79 59.27
CA VAL A 333 -4.66 -1.80 58.23
C VAL A 333 -3.21 -1.86 57.76
N THR A 334 -2.69 -3.06 57.53
CA THR A 334 -1.26 -3.31 57.23
C THR A 334 -1.02 -3.78 55.79
N VAL A 335 -2.07 -3.87 54.97
CA VAL A 335 -2.02 -4.36 53.58
C VAL A 335 -2.74 -3.37 52.65
N PRO A 336 -2.17 -2.96 51.50
CA PRO A 336 -2.86 -2.11 50.53
C PRO A 336 -3.74 -2.93 49.57
N THR A 337 -4.68 -2.26 48.90
CA THR A 337 -5.47 -2.84 47.81
C THR A 337 -4.57 -3.37 46.68
N GLY A 338 -4.91 -4.53 46.12
CA GLY A 338 -4.16 -5.26 45.09
C GLY A 338 -3.08 -6.21 45.65
N GLN A 339 -2.86 -6.22 46.97
CA GLN A 339 -1.90 -7.15 47.58
C GLN A 339 -2.50 -8.56 47.71
N TRP A 340 -1.75 -9.58 47.30
CA TRP A 340 -2.04 -10.98 47.66
C TRP A 340 -1.70 -11.27 49.12
N VAL A 341 -2.60 -11.92 49.84
CA VAL A 341 -2.44 -12.32 51.24
C VAL A 341 -2.64 -13.83 51.39
N ASP A 342 -1.74 -14.48 52.11
CA ASP A 342 -1.87 -15.89 52.46
C ASP A 342 -2.78 -16.06 53.70
N SER A 343 -3.40 -17.23 53.83
CA SER A 343 -4.16 -17.61 55.02
C SER A 343 -3.31 -17.45 56.27
N GLY A 344 -3.86 -16.74 57.27
CA GLY A 344 -3.18 -16.42 58.52
C GLY A 344 -2.25 -15.20 58.47
N ALA A 345 -2.03 -14.59 57.31
CA ALA A 345 -1.28 -13.33 57.20
C ALA A 345 -1.97 -12.21 58.01
N THR A 346 -1.18 -11.35 58.65
CA THR A 346 -1.73 -10.21 59.41
C THR A 346 -2.15 -9.11 58.46
N ILE A 347 -3.43 -8.75 58.48
CA ILE A 347 -4.02 -7.75 57.57
C ILE A 347 -4.40 -6.46 58.29
N ALA A 348 -4.66 -6.52 59.60
CA ALA A 348 -5.03 -5.35 60.40
C ALA A 348 -4.78 -5.58 61.90
N THR A 349 -5.06 -4.57 62.72
CA THR A 349 -5.10 -4.68 64.18
C THR A 349 -6.46 -4.26 64.74
N VAL A 350 -6.94 -4.95 65.77
CA VAL A 350 -8.22 -4.68 66.44
C VAL A 350 -8.29 -3.23 66.93
N GLY A 351 -9.39 -2.54 66.61
CA GLY A 351 -9.67 -1.17 67.06
C GLY A 351 -10.78 -1.06 68.09
N ASP A 352 -11.15 0.18 68.38
CA ASP A 352 -12.27 0.50 69.26
C ASP A 352 -13.50 0.70 68.37
N SER A 353 -14.59 0.01 68.68
CA SER A 353 -15.84 0.25 67.97
C SER A 353 -16.38 1.61 68.39
N ASP A 354 -16.48 2.53 67.43
CA ASP A 354 -16.88 3.93 67.59
C ASP A 354 -18.23 4.06 68.34
N GLY A 355 -18.19 4.15 69.67
CA GLY A 355 -19.34 4.40 70.54
C GLY A 355 -19.99 3.21 71.27
N GLN A 356 -19.43 1.99 71.24
CA GLN A 356 -19.84 0.89 72.12
C GLN A 356 -18.64 0.40 72.95
N ASN A 357 -18.88 0.11 74.23
CA ASN A 357 -17.87 -0.06 75.30
C ASN A 357 -16.97 -1.30 75.16
N ASP A 358 -16.87 -1.92 73.98
CA ASP A 358 -16.18 -3.18 73.73
C ASP A 358 -15.28 -3.10 72.47
N SER A 359 -14.01 -3.49 72.59
CA SER A 359 -13.08 -3.63 71.46
C SER A 359 -13.30 -4.96 70.71
N GLY A 360 -13.25 -4.94 69.38
CA GLY A 360 -13.52 -6.14 68.58
C GLY A 360 -13.45 -5.93 67.06
N VAL A 361 -13.67 -7.00 66.30
CA VAL A 361 -13.65 -7.02 64.83
C VAL A 361 -14.99 -7.48 64.30
N TYR A 362 -15.50 -6.76 63.31
CA TYR A 362 -16.61 -7.21 62.48
C TYR A 362 -16.08 -8.11 61.37
N PHE A 363 -16.60 -9.33 61.26
CA PHE A 363 -16.20 -10.30 60.25
C PHE A 363 -17.39 -10.81 59.46
N GLU A 364 -17.33 -10.75 58.14
CA GLU A 364 -18.40 -11.18 57.24
C GLU A 364 -17.82 -11.95 56.06
N ILE A 365 -18.55 -12.95 55.57
CA ILE A 365 -18.25 -13.65 54.34
C ILE A 365 -19.42 -13.41 53.39
N ARG A 366 -19.12 -13.11 52.13
CA ARG A 366 -20.12 -13.00 51.06
C ARG A 366 -19.84 -14.00 49.96
N HIS A 367 -20.90 -14.44 49.31
CA HIS A 367 -20.86 -15.19 48.07
C HIS A 367 -21.78 -14.49 47.06
N ASN A 368 -21.25 -14.06 45.92
CA ASN A 368 -21.98 -13.30 44.90
C ASN A 368 -22.71 -12.07 45.48
N ALA A 369 -22.01 -11.32 46.34
CA ALA A 369 -22.50 -10.13 47.05
C ALA A 369 -23.59 -10.36 48.12
N GLU A 370 -24.01 -11.61 48.37
CA GLU A 370 -24.90 -11.96 49.48
C GLU A 370 -24.11 -12.43 50.70
N ALA A 371 -24.44 -11.91 51.88
CA ALA A 371 -23.81 -12.33 53.13
C ALA A 371 -24.24 -13.76 53.49
N VAL A 372 -23.26 -14.61 53.77
CA VAL A 372 -23.46 -15.99 54.23
C VAL A 372 -23.01 -16.10 55.68
N ASP A 373 -23.55 -17.07 56.43
CA ASP A 373 -23.18 -17.27 57.83
C ASP A 373 -21.69 -17.63 57.96
N PRO A 374 -20.84 -16.76 58.54
CA PRO A 374 -19.40 -17.03 58.63
C PRO A 374 -19.07 -18.19 59.57
N GLU A 375 -19.93 -18.54 60.53
CA GLU A 375 -19.66 -19.66 61.44
C GLU A 375 -19.57 -21.00 60.70
N GLU A 376 -20.27 -21.16 59.58
CA GLU A 376 -20.20 -22.38 58.75
C GLU A 376 -18.85 -22.55 58.03
N TRP A 377 -18.05 -21.49 57.97
CA TRP A 377 -16.77 -21.45 57.26
C TRP A 377 -15.58 -21.63 58.20
N LEU A 378 -15.73 -21.24 59.46
CA LEU A 378 -14.69 -21.30 60.47
C LEU A 378 -14.57 -22.70 61.10
N SER A 379 -13.38 -23.03 61.59
CA SER A 379 -13.09 -24.29 62.26
C SER A 379 -13.88 -24.46 63.56
N PRO A 380 -14.32 -25.67 63.94
CA PRO A 380 -15.08 -25.93 65.18
C PRO A 380 -14.40 -25.45 66.47
N ASP A 381 -13.06 -25.34 66.48
CA ASP A 381 -12.28 -24.83 67.61
C ASP A 381 -12.69 -23.40 68.01
N PHE A 382 -13.24 -22.62 67.07
CA PHE A 382 -13.80 -21.31 67.31
C PHE A 382 -15.12 -21.37 68.12
N GLN A 383 -15.93 -22.42 67.94
CA GLN A 383 -17.20 -22.59 68.67
C GLN A 383 -16.99 -22.93 70.15
N VAL A 384 -15.83 -23.48 70.53
CA VAL A 384 -15.52 -23.90 71.91
C VAL A 384 -15.31 -22.71 72.86
N ALA A 385 -15.09 -21.49 72.32
CA ALA A 385 -14.99 -20.26 73.11
C ALA A 385 -16.36 -19.67 73.56
N ARG A 386 -17.49 -20.33 73.22
CA ARG A 386 -18.81 -20.04 73.82
C ARG A 386 -18.79 -20.46 75.29
N ARG A 387 -18.52 -19.53 76.21
CA ARG A 387 -18.58 -19.85 77.65
C ARG A 387 -20.02 -20.10 78.11
N GLN A 388 -20.11 -21.08 79.00
CA GLN A 388 -21.15 -21.25 80.02
C GLN A 388 -21.48 -19.95 80.75
#